data_AF-A0A831TFP4-F1
#
_entry.id   AF-A0A831TFP4-F1
#
_cell.length_a   1.000
_cell.length_b   1.000
_cell.length_c   1.000
_cell.angle_alpha   90.00
_cell.angle_beta   90.00
_cell.angle_gamma   90.00
#
_symmetry.space_group_name_H-M   'P 1'
#
loop_
_entity.id
_entity.type
_entity.pdbx_description
1 polymer ?
#
loop_
_entity_poly.entity_id
_entity_poly.type
_entity_poly.pdbx_seq_one_letter_code
_entity_poly.pdbx_strand_id
1 'polypeptide(L)'
;MASGAVLRADQLIMDVAAGARILTAEELHEVLEHVARAGFDANARERARGELAGLVWQDQVLRGSTLLPPAERHYVKHVLLRREWPAGTSLEDYLESARQTILNSGSSVFLSAYRGQWQLAVIGESGNWRGPHGNEFIVVEYRVETGHWTTVFQPRDMYTDFIRTAGRERVRWLRRRI
;
A
#
# COMPACT_ATOMS: atom_id res chain seq x y z
N MET A 1 -20.82 -16.10 -13.02
CA MET A 1 -19.77 -16.42 -12.04
C MET A 1 -18.49 -16.67 -12.82
N ALA A 2 -17.63 -15.66 -12.94
CA ALA A 2 -16.32 -15.85 -13.56
C ALA A 2 -15.40 -16.46 -12.50
N SER A 3 -14.98 -17.71 -12.72
CA SER A 3 -13.78 -18.26 -12.10
C SER A 3 -12.63 -17.36 -12.57
N GLY A 4 -12.28 -16.37 -11.76
CA GLY A 4 -11.13 -15.51 -12.02
C GLY A 4 -9.90 -16.41 -11.96
N ALA A 5 -9.23 -16.58 -13.10
CA ALA A 5 -7.93 -17.23 -13.13
C ALA A 5 -7.06 -16.52 -12.08
N VAL A 6 -6.57 -17.27 -11.09
CA VAL A 6 -5.57 -16.76 -10.15
C VAL A 6 -4.42 -16.28 -11.03
N LEU A 7 -4.16 -14.96 -11.01
CA LEU A 7 -3.08 -14.40 -11.80
C LEU A 7 -1.78 -15.01 -11.28
N ARG A 8 -0.89 -15.38 -12.20
CA ARG A 8 0.36 -16.08 -11.90
C ARG A 8 1.16 -15.43 -10.76
N ALA A 9 1.18 -14.10 -10.70
CA ALA A 9 1.83 -13.35 -9.63
C ALA A 9 1.22 -13.61 -8.25
N ASP A 10 -0.11 -13.69 -8.13
CA ASP A 10 -0.77 -14.00 -6.86
C ASP A 10 -0.47 -15.44 -6.42
N GLN A 11 -0.41 -16.38 -7.37
CA GLN A 11 0.02 -17.75 -7.08
C GLN A 11 1.46 -17.79 -6.57
N LEU A 12 2.39 -17.05 -7.19
CA LEU A 12 3.77 -16.94 -6.72
C LEU A 12 3.84 -16.40 -5.28
N ILE A 13 3.04 -15.39 -4.96
CA ILE A 13 2.96 -14.86 -3.58
C ILE A 13 2.47 -15.97 -2.62
N MET A 14 1.42 -16.68 -2.99
CA MET A 14 0.83 -17.73 -2.15
C MET A 14 1.76 -18.94 -1.94
N ASP A 15 2.48 -19.37 -2.97
CA ASP A 15 3.45 -20.47 -2.87
C ASP A 15 4.57 -20.12 -1.88
N VAL A 16 5.04 -18.87 -1.91
CA VAL A 16 6.09 -18.39 -0.99
C VAL A 16 5.53 -18.21 0.41
N ALA A 17 4.30 -17.73 0.55
CA ALA A 17 3.61 -17.60 1.82
C ALA A 17 3.41 -18.97 2.50
N ALA A 18 3.08 -20.01 1.72
CA ALA A 18 2.97 -21.39 2.17
C ALA A 18 4.33 -22.06 2.46
N GLY A 19 5.44 -21.44 2.05
CA GLY A 19 6.77 -22.02 2.18
C GLY A 19 7.10 -23.09 1.16
N ALA A 20 6.31 -23.21 0.08
CA ALA A 20 6.52 -24.17 -0.99
C ALA A 20 7.77 -23.84 -1.83
N ARG A 21 8.15 -22.56 -1.94
CA ARG A 21 9.32 -22.12 -2.71
C ARG A 21 9.89 -20.77 -2.30
N ILE A 22 11.03 -20.45 -2.90
CA ILE A 22 11.68 -19.12 -2.91
C ILE A 22 11.52 -18.56 -4.33
N LEU A 23 11.31 -17.24 -4.46
CA LEU A 23 11.23 -16.56 -5.76
C LEU A 23 12.62 -16.30 -6.31
N THR A 24 12.78 -16.41 -7.63
CA THR A 24 13.94 -15.83 -8.32
C THR A 24 13.82 -14.30 -8.38
N ALA A 25 14.89 -13.63 -8.82
CA ALA A 25 14.88 -12.19 -9.01
C ALA A 25 13.84 -11.77 -10.08
N GLU A 26 13.73 -12.55 -11.15
CA GLU A 26 12.78 -12.33 -12.24
C GLU A 26 11.34 -12.55 -11.77
N GLU A 27 11.07 -13.59 -10.99
CA GLU A 27 9.75 -13.85 -10.43
C GLU A 27 9.33 -12.78 -9.41
N LEU A 28 10.27 -12.31 -8.58
CA LEU A 28 10.00 -11.18 -7.69
C LEU A 28 9.71 -9.92 -8.50
N HIS A 29 10.43 -9.66 -9.58
CA HIS A 29 10.14 -8.53 -10.46
C HIS A 29 8.76 -8.65 -11.11
N GLU A 30 8.38 -9.82 -11.62
CA GLU A 30 7.04 -10.12 -12.16
C GLU A 30 5.94 -9.80 -11.13
N VAL A 31 6.13 -10.24 -9.88
CA VAL A 31 5.21 -9.96 -8.77
C VAL A 31 5.11 -8.45 -8.49
N LEU A 32 6.23 -7.73 -8.45
CA LEU A 32 6.23 -6.30 -8.16
C LEU A 32 5.58 -5.48 -9.29
N GLU A 33 5.79 -5.86 -10.56
CA GLU A 33 5.08 -5.22 -11.68
C GLU A 33 3.56 -5.44 -11.60
N HIS A 34 3.13 -6.66 -11.27
CA HIS A 34 1.72 -6.97 -11.05
C HIS A 34 1.13 -6.10 -9.94
N VAL A 35 1.80 -6.05 -8.79
CA VAL A 35 1.37 -5.22 -7.66
C VAL A 35 1.34 -3.74 -8.02
N ALA A 36 2.31 -3.21 -8.77
CA ALA A 36 2.34 -1.81 -9.20
C ALA A 36 1.16 -1.44 -10.13
N ARG A 37 0.69 -2.38 -10.95
CA ARG A 37 -0.46 -2.18 -11.84
C ARG A 37 -1.80 -2.30 -11.13
N ALA A 38 -1.88 -3.06 -10.04
CA ALA A 38 -3.13 -3.38 -9.36
C ALA A 38 -3.88 -2.16 -8.80
N GLY A 39 -3.15 -1.21 -8.20
CA GLY A 39 -3.75 -0.02 -7.58
C GLY A 39 -4.73 -0.34 -6.44
N PHE A 40 -5.45 0.67 -5.97
CA PHE A 40 -6.61 0.49 -5.08
C PHE A 40 -7.82 -0.01 -5.86
N ASP A 41 -8.76 -0.70 -5.18
CA ASP A 41 -10.04 -1.10 -5.77
C ASP A 41 -10.90 0.12 -6.13
N ALA A 42 -11.16 0.31 -7.43
CA ALA A 42 -11.95 1.44 -7.95
C ALA A 42 -13.46 1.34 -7.62
N ASN A 43 -13.95 0.13 -7.33
CA ASN A 43 -15.35 -0.14 -7.03
C ASN A 43 -15.64 -0.16 -5.52
N ALA A 44 -14.62 -0.38 -4.70
CA ALA A 44 -14.74 -0.31 -3.25
C ALA A 44 -15.12 1.11 -2.78
N ARG A 45 -15.80 1.16 -1.64
CA ARG A 45 -16.21 2.41 -1.00
C ARG A 45 -15.90 2.35 0.49
N GLU A 46 -15.16 3.34 0.97
CA GLU A 46 -14.75 3.45 2.36
C GLU A 46 -15.33 4.71 2.99
N ARG A 47 -15.75 4.59 4.26
CA ARG A 47 -16.19 5.76 5.01
C ARG A 47 -14.99 6.66 5.31
N ALA A 48 -15.17 7.97 5.12
CA ALA A 48 -14.22 9.00 5.53
C ALA A 48 -13.94 8.95 7.05
N ARG A 49 -14.93 8.52 7.85
CA ARG A 49 -14.91 8.44 9.33
C ARG A 49 -14.67 9.81 9.98
N GLY A 50 -14.64 9.84 11.31
CA GLY A 50 -14.46 11.09 12.06
C GLY A 50 -13.14 11.81 11.74
N GLU A 51 -12.09 11.06 11.39
CA GLU A 51 -10.76 11.64 11.13
C GLU A 51 -10.72 12.59 9.93
N LEU A 52 -11.58 12.40 8.93
CA LEU A 52 -11.64 13.25 7.72
C LEU A 52 -12.85 14.20 7.71
N ALA A 53 -13.69 14.17 8.75
CA ALA A 53 -14.90 14.99 8.79
C ALA A 53 -14.54 16.48 8.87
N GLY A 54 -15.23 17.31 8.06
CA GLY A 54 -15.01 18.76 7.97
C GLY A 54 -13.98 19.19 6.94
N LEU A 55 -13.22 18.26 6.35
CA LEU A 55 -12.33 18.58 5.22
C LEU A 55 -13.13 18.81 3.94
N VAL A 56 -12.62 19.69 3.07
CA VAL A 56 -13.18 19.93 1.73
C VAL A 56 -12.42 19.07 0.72
N TRP A 57 -13.14 18.28 -0.07
CA TRP A 57 -12.62 17.48 -1.16
C TRP A 57 -13.58 17.52 -2.34
N GLN A 58 -13.09 17.85 -3.55
CA GLN A 58 -13.91 18.02 -4.76
C GLN A 58 -15.16 18.88 -4.51
N ASP A 59 -14.96 20.06 -3.93
CA ASP A 59 -16.02 21.03 -3.57
C ASP A 59 -17.07 20.53 -2.57
N GLN A 60 -16.84 19.38 -1.94
CA GLN A 60 -17.71 18.80 -0.92
C GLN A 60 -17.04 18.81 0.46
N VAL A 61 -17.78 19.27 1.48
CA VAL A 61 -17.41 19.06 2.89
C VAL A 61 -17.68 17.60 3.25
N LEU A 62 -16.62 16.87 3.63
CA LEU A 62 -16.70 15.47 4.02
C LEU A 62 -17.41 15.33 5.38
N ARG A 63 -18.36 14.39 5.45
CA ARG A 63 -18.96 13.92 6.70
C ARG A 63 -18.30 12.59 7.06
N GLY A 64 -18.35 12.20 8.33
CA GLY A 64 -17.80 10.89 8.73
C GLY A 64 -18.47 9.69 8.05
N SER A 65 -19.70 9.86 7.57
CA SER A 65 -20.44 8.86 6.78
C SER A 65 -20.18 8.95 5.27
N THR A 66 -19.48 9.98 4.76
CA THR A 66 -19.19 10.10 3.33
C THR A 66 -18.40 8.89 2.86
N LEU A 67 -18.84 8.28 1.76
CA LEU A 67 -18.18 7.16 1.12
C LEU A 67 -17.27 7.67 0.01
N LEU A 68 -16.00 7.30 0.08
CA LEU A 68 -14.97 7.66 -0.90
C LEU A 68 -14.36 6.40 -1.50
N PRO A 69 -13.87 6.44 -2.75
CA PRO A 69 -12.93 5.45 -3.25
C PRO A 69 -11.71 5.35 -2.30
N PRO A 70 -11.15 4.15 -2.07
CA PRO A 70 -10.00 3.98 -1.17
C PRO A 70 -8.81 4.88 -1.54
N ALA A 71 -8.50 4.99 -2.84
CA ALA A 71 -7.44 5.88 -3.33
C ALA A 71 -7.62 7.33 -2.85
N GLU A 72 -8.82 7.87 -3.02
CA GLU A 72 -9.16 9.23 -2.58
C GLU A 72 -9.14 9.35 -1.05
N ARG A 73 -9.70 8.38 -0.33
CA ARG A 73 -9.70 8.41 1.14
C ARG A 73 -8.28 8.45 1.70
N HIS A 74 -7.41 7.59 1.17
CA HIS A 74 -6.00 7.53 1.56
C HIS A 74 -5.25 8.79 1.14
N TYR A 75 -5.48 9.32 -0.06
CA TYR A 75 -4.92 10.59 -0.50
C TYR A 75 -5.32 11.76 0.42
N VAL A 76 -6.62 11.96 0.67
CA VAL A 76 -7.12 13.03 1.56
C VAL A 76 -6.51 12.89 2.95
N LYS A 77 -6.41 11.67 3.47
CA LYS A 77 -5.80 11.40 4.77
C LYS A 77 -4.32 11.72 4.81
N HIS A 78 -3.52 11.16 3.91
CA HIS A 78 -2.06 11.18 4.01
C HIS A 78 -1.46 12.44 3.41
N VAL A 79 -1.98 12.90 2.27
CA VAL A 79 -1.49 14.09 1.58
C VAL A 79 -2.11 15.35 2.16
N LEU A 80 -3.44 15.50 2.16
CA LEU A 80 -4.07 16.77 2.51
C LEU A 80 -4.10 17.03 4.02
N LEU A 81 -4.56 16.05 4.80
CA LEU A 81 -4.71 16.18 6.24
C LEU A 81 -3.36 16.08 6.95
N ARG A 82 -2.61 15.00 6.70
CA ARG A 82 -1.37 14.70 7.44
C ARG A 82 -0.13 15.38 6.87
N ARG A 83 -0.16 15.82 5.60
CA ARG A 83 0.97 16.46 4.91
C ARG A 83 2.23 15.57 4.88
N GLU A 84 2.00 14.27 4.71
CA GLU A 84 3.06 13.27 4.55
C GLU A 84 3.77 13.45 3.19
N TRP A 85 3.09 14.00 2.18
CA TRP A 85 3.64 14.35 0.85
C TRP A 85 3.82 15.88 0.69
N PRO A 86 4.63 16.33 -0.28
CA PRO A 86 4.83 17.75 -0.57
C PRO A 86 3.51 18.51 -0.82
N ALA A 87 3.54 19.82 -0.58
CA ALA A 87 2.41 20.67 -0.94
C ALA A 87 2.21 20.65 -2.47
N GLY A 88 0.96 20.58 -2.91
CA GLY A 88 0.61 20.52 -4.33
C GLY A 88 0.65 19.13 -4.96
N THR A 89 1.06 18.08 -4.23
CA THR A 89 0.96 16.70 -4.72
C THR A 89 -0.48 16.36 -5.08
N SER A 90 -0.72 16.01 -6.34
CA SER A 90 -2.02 15.57 -6.84
C SER A 90 -2.32 14.12 -6.44
N LEU A 91 -3.57 13.67 -6.66
CA LEU A 91 -3.91 12.25 -6.47
C LEU A 91 -3.09 11.36 -7.40
N GLU A 92 -2.83 11.79 -8.63
CA GLU A 92 -2.03 11.04 -9.59
C GLU A 92 -0.57 10.92 -9.13
N ASP A 93 0.03 12.01 -8.66
CA ASP A 93 1.39 12.01 -8.09
C ASP A 93 1.51 11.08 -6.88
N TYR A 94 0.48 11.07 -6.02
CA TYR A 94 0.44 10.18 -4.86
C TYR A 94 0.42 8.70 -5.28
N LEU A 95 -0.42 8.33 -6.26
CA LEU A 95 -0.46 6.97 -6.79
C LEU A 95 0.84 6.61 -7.52
N GLU A 96 1.43 7.56 -8.24
CA GLU A 96 2.70 7.37 -8.91
C GLU A 96 3.86 7.14 -7.93
N SER A 97 3.88 7.88 -6.82
CA SER A 97 4.88 7.65 -5.75
C SER A 97 4.81 6.22 -5.22
N ALA A 98 3.62 5.65 -5.08
CA ALA A 98 3.45 4.25 -4.69
C ALA A 98 4.02 3.27 -5.74
N ARG A 99 3.74 3.50 -7.04
CA ARG A 99 4.29 2.67 -8.13
C ARG A 99 5.81 2.73 -8.16
N GLN A 100 6.39 3.92 -8.01
CA GLN A 100 7.84 4.11 -7.93
C GLN A 100 8.43 3.38 -6.73
N THR A 101 7.80 3.46 -5.55
CA THR A 101 8.21 2.68 -4.38
C THR A 101 8.18 1.18 -4.64
N ILE A 102 7.13 0.67 -5.29
CA ILE A 102 7.00 -0.77 -5.60
C ILE A 102 8.08 -1.25 -6.57
N LEU A 103 8.33 -0.48 -7.64
CA LEU A 103 9.23 -0.87 -8.74
C LEU A 103 10.71 -0.59 -8.44
N ASN A 104 11.02 0.19 -7.41
CA ASN A 104 12.40 0.49 -7.04
C ASN A 104 13.11 -0.78 -6.53
N SER A 105 14.27 -1.10 -7.13
CA SER A 105 15.09 -2.26 -6.78
C SER A 105 15.76 -2.15 -5.40
N GLY A 106 15.88 -0.92 -4.88
CA GLY A 106 16.32 -0.59 -3.53
C GLY A 106 15.25 -0.77 -2.45
N SER A 107 13.98 -0.99 -2.81
CA SER A 107 12.92 -1.19 -1.82
C SER A 107 13.03 -2.55 -1.12
N SER A 108 12.68 -2.59 0.16
CA SER A 108 12.50 -3.85 0.89
C SER A 108 11.11 -4.43 0.62
N VAL A 109 11.00 -5.75 0.59
CA VAL A 109 9.78 -6.49 0.27
C VAL A 109 9.61 -7.64 1.25
N PHE A 110 8.44 -7.75 1.87
CA PHE A 110 8.10 -8.90 2.71
C PHE A 110 6.65 -9.34 2.54
N LEU A 111 6.41 -10.61 2.87
CA LEU A 111 5.08 -11.18 3.03
C LEU A 111 4.74 -11.26 4.51
N SER A 112 3.46 -11.10 4.82
CA SER A 112 2.94 -11.34 6.17
C SER A 112 1.45 -11.66 6.09
N ALA A 113 0.91 -12.30 7.13
CA ALA A 113 -0.52 -12.35 7.30
C ALA A 113 -0.94 -11.22 8.26
N TYR A 114 -1.85 -10.36 7.82
CA TYR A 114 -2.44 -9.32 8.65
C TYR A 114 -3.91 -9.64 8.88
N ARG A 115 -4.27 -9.90 10.14
CA ARG A 115 -5.62 -10.36 10.55
C ARG A 115 -6.11 -11.55 9.73
N GLY A 116 -5.20 -12.52 9.49
CA GLY A 116 -5.48 -13.76 8.77
C GLY A 116 -5.46 -13.65 7.25
N GLN A 117 -5.12 -12.49 6.67
CA GLN A 117 -5.09 -12.28 5.22
C GLN A 117 -3.66 -12.00 4.75
N TRP A 118 -3.25 -12.65 3.67
CA TRP A 118 -1.91 -12.51 3.12
C TRP A 118 -1.73 -11.16 2.44
N GLN A 119 -0.61 -10.52 2.78
CA GLN A 119 -0.25 -9.23 2.25
C GLN A 119 1.22 -9.23 1.84
N LEU A 120 1.48 -8.56 0.72
CA LEU A 120 2.82 -8.17 0.29
C LEU A 120 3.00 -6.70 0.62
N ALA A 121 4.04 -6.41 1.40
CA ALA A 121 4.43 -5.06 1.74
C ALA A 121 5.71 -4.68 0.99
N VAL A 122 5.72 -3.48 0.42
CA VAL A 122 6.92 -2.85 -0.15
C VAL A 122 7.25 -1.59 0.63
N ILE A 123 8.52 -1.45 1.00
CA ILE A 123 9.04 -0.32 1.77
C ILE A 123 10.17 0.30 0.97
N GLY A 124 10.05 1.58 0.59
CA GLY A 124 11.12 2.33 -0.05
C GLY A 124 11.32 3.69 0.62
N GLU A 125 12.46 4.32 0.36
CA GLU A 125 12.72 5.69 0.83
C GLU A 125 11.71 6.67 0.21
N SER A 126 11.23 7.62 1.01
CA SER A 126 10.32 8.67 0.54
C SER A 126 10.99 9.63 -0.42
N GLY A 127 12.29 9.93 -0.23
CA GLY A 127 13.05 10.84 -1.08
C GLY A 127 12.32 12.17 -1.34
N ASN A 128 12.14 12.51 -2.62
CA ASN A 128 11.46 13.73 -3.05
C ASN A 128 9.94 13.75 -2.75
N TRP A 129 9.36 12.59 -2.40
CA TRP A 129 7.96 12.47 -1.98
C TRP A 129 7.75 12.76 -0.50
N ARG A 130 8.79 13.15 0.23
CA ARG A 130 8.69 13.52 1.64
C ARG A 130 8.12 14.93 1.80
N GLY A 131 6.94 15.02 2.37
CA GLY A 131 6.29 16.27 2.74
C GLY A 131 6.84 16.90 4.03
N PRO A 132 6.31 18.07 4.43
CA PRO A 132 6.74 18.76 5.64
C PRO A 132 6.53 17.94 6.92
N HIS A 133 5.54 17.04 6.93
CA HIS A 133 5.31 16.07 8.02
C HIS A 133 5.53 14.63 7.56
N GLY A 134 6.20 14.45 6.42
CA GLY A 134 6.57 13.16 5.87
C GLY A 134 7.73 12.52 6.63
N ASN A 135 7.81 11.20 6.54
CA ASN A 135 8.82 10.39 7.19
C ASN A 135 9.77 9.76 6.16
N GLU A 136 10.78 9.06 6.65
CA GLU A 136 11.88 8.52 5.84
C GLU A 136 11.43 7.53 4.76
N PHE A 137 10.35 6.78 5.01
CA PHE A 137 9.92 5.69 4.15
C PHE A 137 8.47 5.84 3.69
N ILE A 138 8.19 5.34 2.48
CA ILE A 138 6.86 5.03 1.98
C ILE A 138 6.63 3.53 2.12
N VAL A 139 5.46 3.17 2.63
CA VAL A 139 4.95 1.81 2.68
C VAL A 139 3.80 1.68 1.70
N VAL A 140 3.83 0.63 0.88
CA VAL A 140 2.68 0.16 0.11
C VAL A 140 2.33 -1.25 0.54
N GLU A 141 1.06 -1.50 0.86
CA GLU A 141 0.57 -2.86 1.08
C GLU A 141 -0.41 -3.29 0.02
N TYR A 142 -0.22 -4.51 -0.45
CA TYR A 142 -1.08 -5.22 -1.38
C TYR A 142 -1.68 -6.44 -0.69
N ARG A 143 -3.00 -6.62 -0.81
CA ARG A 143 -3.71 -7.79 -0.30
C ARG A 143 -3.98 -8.77 -1.42
N VAL A 144 -3.46 -9.98 -1.24
CA VAL A 144 -3.50 -11.03 -2.26
C VAL A 144 -4.93 -11.48 -2.53
N GLU A 145 -5.76 -11.62 -1.50
CA GLU A 145 -7.13 -12.11 -1.64
C GLU A 145 -8.05 -11.16 -2.42
N THR A 146 -7.75 -9.86 -2.40
CA THR A 146 -8.56 -8.86 -3.13
C THR A 146 -7.89 -8.40 -4.41
N GLY A 147 -6.59 -8.65 -4.61
CA GLY A 147 -5.88 -8.21 -5.80
C GLY A 147 -5.63 -6.70 -5.86
N HIS A 148 -5.57 -6.01 -4.70
CA HIS A 148 -5.52 -4.55 -4.63
C HIS A 148 -4.64 -4.03 -3.49
N TRP A 149 -4.19 -2.78 -3.62
CA TRP A 149 -3.56 -2.03 -2.54
C TRP A 149 -4.55 -1.81 -1.40
N THR A 150 -4.06 -1.92 -0.17
CA THR A 150 -4.83 -1.63 1.05
C THR A 150 -4.40 -0.35 1.74
N THR A 151 -3.15 0.08 1.54
CA THR A 151 -2.68 1.36 2.08
C THR A 151 -1.42 1.83 1.36
N VAL A 152 -1.22 3.15 1.34
CA VAL A 152 0.03 3.83 0.97
C VAL A 152 0.24 4.97 1.97
N PHE A 153 1.34 4.96 2.74
CA PHE A 153 1.59 5.99 3.76
C PHE A 153 3.06 6.08 4.16
N GLN A 154 3.43 7.13 4.89
CA GLN A 154 4.77 7.29 5.47
C GLN A 154 4.75 7.07 7.00
N PRO A 155 5.13 5.88 7.51
CA PRO A 155 5.15 5.60 8.95
C PRO A 155 6.17 6.48 9.67
N ARG A 156 5.87 6.88 10.91
CA ARG A 156 6.81 7.65 11.73
C ARG A 156 7.92 6.76 12.26
N ASP A 157 7.55 5.55 12.67
CA ASP A 157 8.48 4.50 13.07
C ASP A 157 8.10 3.21 12.34
N MET A 158 8.98 2.74 11.45
CA MET A 158 8.73 1.58 10.60
C MET A 158 8.44 0.30 11.40
N TYR A 159 9.09 0.13 12.55
CA TYR A 159 8.99 -1.09 13.33
C TYR A 159 7.66 -1.15 14.09
N THR A 160 7.31 -0.07 14.77
CA THR A 160 6.14 -0.02 15.66
C THR A 160 4.86 0.34 14.91
N ASP A 161 4.92 1.24 13.93
CA ASP A 161 3.74 1.63 13.16
C ASP A 161 3.36 0.58 12.12
N PHE A 162 4.30 -0.27 11.69
CA PHE A 162 4.08 -1.17 10.55
C PHE A 162 4.52 -2.63 10.71
N ILE A 163 5.81 -2.91 10.94
CA ILE A 163 6.34 -4.29 10.92
C ILE A 163 5.83 -5.11 12.13
N ARG A 164 5.69 -4.48 13.30
CA ARG A 164 5.22 -5.11 14.55
C ARG A 164 3.80 -4.70 14.94
N THR A 165 3.04 -4.12 14.01
CA THR A 165 1.65 -3.73 14.26
C THR A 165 0.83 -4.94 14.72
N ALA A 166 0.01 -4.73 15.75
CA ALA A 166 -0.87 -5.77 16.26
C ALA A 166 -1.74 -6.38 15.14
N GLY A 167 -1.75 -7.71 15.09
CA GLY A 167 -2.47 -8.48 14.07
C GLY A 167 -1.64 -8.82 12.83
N ARG A 168 -0.39 -8.34 12.71
CA ARG A 168 0.57 -8.85 11.72
C ARG A 168 1.33 -10.05 12.29
N GLU A 169 1.40 -11.12 11.51
CA GLU A 169 2.11 -12.35 11.83
C GLU A 169 2.83 -12.90 10.58
N ARG A 170 3.66 -13.94 10.77
CA ARG A 170 4.30 -14.69 9.68
C ARG A 170 5.13 -13.81 8.71
N VAL A 171 5.83 -12.82 9.25
CA VAL A 171 6.69 -11.93 8.46
C VAL A 171 7.82 -12.72 7.80
N ARG A 172 7.90 -12.67 6.48
CA ARG A 172 8.93 -13.31 5.66
C ARG A 172 9.48 -12.31 4.65
N TRP A 173 10.76 -11.97 4.78
CA TRP A 173 11.44 -11.10 3.84
C TRP A 173 11.71 -11.81 2.52
N LEU A 174 11.30 -11.18 1.41
CA LEU A 174 11.67 -11.58 0.05
C LEU A 174 12.91 -10.82 -0.41
N ARG A 175 13.04 -9.57 0.04
CA ARG A 175 14.19 -8.70 -0.18
C ARG A 175 14.29 -7.73 1.00
N ARG A 176 15.46 -7.63 1.65
CA ARG A 176 15.65 -6.73 2.80
C ARG A 176 16.78 -5.74 2.52
N ARG A 177 16.49 -4.45 2.63
CA ARG A 177 17.41 -3.31 2.40
C ARG A 177 17.41 -2.31 3.56
N ILE A 178 16.54 -2.51 4.55
CA ILE A 178 16.43 -1.76 5.82
C ILE A 178 16.76 -2.63 7.03
#